data_AF-A0ABD0N3U8-F1
#
_entry.id   AF-A0ABD0N3U8-F1
#
_cell.length_a   1.000
_cell.length_b   1.000
_cell.length_c   1.000
_cell.angle_alpha   90.00
_cell.angle_beta   90.00
_cell.angle_gamma   90.00
#
_symmetry.space_group_name_H-M   'P 1'
#
loop_
_entity.id
_entity.type
_entity.pdbx_description
1 polymer ?
#
loop_
_entity_poly.entity_id
_entity_poly.type
_entity_poly.pdbx_seq_one_letter_code
_entity_poly.pdbx_strand_id
1 'polypeptide(L)' 'IQVGEFLGDNDRINKEVMYAYVDQMDFQGKDFVPALRMFLEGFRLPGEAQKIDRLMEKFAARYLECNQG' A
#
# COMPACT_ATOMS: atom_id res chain seq x y z
N ILE A 1 -0.26 14.83 -5.90
CA ILE A 1 -1.11 14.11 -6.88
C ILE A 1 -0.33 12.95 -7.53
N GLN A 2 0.98 13.09 -7.80
CA GLN A 2 1.77 12.05 -8.51
C GLN A 2 2.20 10.81 -7.69
N VAL A 3 2.16 10.83 -6.35
CA VAL A 3 2.69 9.71 -5.54
C VAL A 3 1.89 8.42 -5.74
N GLY A 4 0.55 8.49 -5.70
CA GLY A 4 -0.28 7.30 -5.89
C GLY A 4 -0.22 6.72 -7.31
N GLU A 5 -0.10 7.59 -8.31
CA GLU A 5 0.13 7.17 -9.70
C GLU A 5 1.49 6.49 -9.87
N PHE A 6 2.54 7.06 -9.26
CA PHE A 6 3.87 6.48 -9.29
C PHE A 6 3.91 5.12 -8.57
N LEU A 7 3.37 5.01 -7.36
CA LEU A 7 3.37 3.76 -6.60
C LEU A 7 2.49 2.68 -7.25
N GLY A 8 1.44 3.07 -7.99
CA GLY A 8 0.55 2.16 -8.69
C GLY A 8 1.10 1.65 -10.03
N ASP A 9 2.12 2.29 -10.59
CA ASP A 9 2.64 1.96 -11.92
C ASP A 9 3.20 0.53 -12.01
N ASN A 10 3.22 -0.03 -13.23
CA ASN A 10 3.65 -1.39 -13.49
C ASN A 10 5.18 -1.52 -13.67
N ASP A 11 5.87 -0.40 -13.79
CA ASP A 11 7.32 -0.33 -13.94
C ASP A 11 8.06 -0.94 -12.75
N ARG A 12 9.22 -1.55 -13.02
CA ARG A 12 9.97 -2.31 -12.01
C ARG A 12 10.39 -1.43 -10.82
N ILE A 13 10.89 -0.23 -11.11
CA ILE A 13 11.34 0.73 -10.08
C ILE A 13 10.15 1.17 -9.22
N ASN A 14 9.03 1.47 -9.85
CA ASN A 14 7.79 1.88 -9.18
C ASN A 14 7.30 0.81 -8.21
N LYS A 15 7.32 -0.45 -8.63
CA LYS A 15 7.02 -1.59 -7.76
C LYS A 15 8.02 -1.70 -6.61
N GLU A 16 9.32 -1.69 -6.87
CA GLU A 16 10.34 -1.79 -5.81
C GLU A 16 10.16 -0.67 -4.75
N VAL A 17 9.88 0.56 -5.18
CA VAL A 17 9.59 1.69 -4.29
C VAL A 17 8.28 1.48 -3.53
N MET A 18 7.23 1.01 -4.19
CA MET A 18 5.94 0.71 -3.55
C MET A 18 6.08 -0.37 -2.48
N TYR A 19 6.85 -1.41 -2.76
CA TYR A 19 7.12 -2.47 -1.79
C TYR A 19 7.88 -1.92 -0.58
N ALA A 20 8.98 -1.20 -0.82
CA ALA A 20 9.77 -0.60 0.25
C ALA A 20 8.97 0.43 1.07
N TYR A 21 8.05 1.16 0.43
CA TYR A 21 7.16 2.12 1.10
C TYR A 21 6.18 1.42 2.03
N VAL A 22 5.52 0.36 1.57
CA VAL A 22 4.57 -0.41 2.39
C VAL A 22 5.29 -1.19 3.50
N ASP A 23 6.47 -1.73 3.22
CA ASP A 23 7.25 -2.50 4.21
C ASP A 23 7.74 -1.64 5.39
N GLN A 24 7.88 -0.32 5.18
CA GLN A 24 8.17 0.63 6.26
C GLN A 24 6.96 0.96 7.14
N MET A 25 5.74 0.60 6.72
CA MET A 25 4.55 0.81 7.52
C MET A 25 4.42 -0.27 8.59
N ASP A 26 4.10 0.17 9.80
CA ASP A 26 3.82 -0.69 10.94
C ASP A 26 2.30 -0.74 11.21
N PHE A 27 1.71 -1.88 10.88
CA PHE A 27 0.30 -2.16 11.12
C PHE A 27 0.06 -3.01 12.37
N GLN A 28 1.09 -3.31 13.16
CA GLN A 28 0.98 -4.18 14.32
C GLN A 28 -0.01 -3.62 15.34
N GLY A 29 -0.96 -4.46 15.76
CA GLY A 29 -1.97 -4.10 16.77
C GLY A 29 -2.98 -3.04 16.30
N LYS A 30 -3.03 -2.75 14.99
CA LYS A 30 -4.05 -1.89 14.39
C LYS A 30 -5.14 -2.75 13.77
N ASP A 31 -6.39 -2.38 14.01
CA ASP A 31 -7.51 -2.95 13.26
C ASP A 31 -7.40 -2.61 11.77
N PHE A 32 -8.03 -3.44 10.93
CA PHE A 32 -7.96 -3.35 9.48
C PHE A 32 -8.31 -1.96 8.93
N VAL A 33 -9.41 -1.35 9.42
CA VAL A 33 -9.88 -0.05 8.93
C VAL A 33 -8.91 1.08 9.29
N PRO A 34 -8.44 1.22 10.56
CA PRO A 34 -7.36 2.14 10.89
C PRO A 34 -6.07 1.95 10.08
N ALA A 35 -5.64 0.70 9.86
CA ALA A 35 -4.45 0.41 9.05
C ALA A 35 -4.64 0.86 7.59
N LEU A 36 -5.81 0.60 7.01
CA LEU A 36 -6.15 1.04 5.66
C LEU A 36 -6.19 2.57 5.55
N ARG A 37 -6.76 3.26 6.54
CA ARG A 37 -6.75 4.73 6.58
C ARG A 37 -5.33 5.28 6.60
N MET A 38 -4.47 4.73 7.46
CA MET A 38 -3.05 5.11 7.53
C MET A 38 -2.33 4.87 6.20
N PHE A 39 -2.58 3.75 5.54
CA PHE A 39 -2.01 3.46 4.22
C PHE A 39 -2.42 4.51 3.18
N LEU A 40 -3.70 4.90 3.18
CA LEU A 40 -4.27 5.88 2.25
C LEU A 40 -4.00 7.35 2.62
N GLU A 41 -3.50 7.64 3.81
CA GLU A 41 -3.12 9.01 4.20
C GLU A 41 -1.87 9.50 3.45
N GLY A 42 -0.97 8.58 3.09
CA GLY A 42 0.28 8.91 2.41
C GLY A 42 0.14 9.29 0.94
N PHE A 43 -0.96 8.89 0.28
CA PHE A 43 -1.20 9.18 -1.13
C PHE A 43 -2.67 9.07 -1.52
N ARG A 44 -3.05 9.73 -2.62
CA ARG A 44 -4.38 9.55 -3.23
C ARG A 44 -4.38 8.31 -4.10
N LEU A 45 -5.39 7.45 -3.97
CA LEU A 45 -5.54 6.28 -4.84
C LEU A 45 -5.59 6.70 -6.32
N PRO A 46 -4.87 5.97 -7.19
CA PRO A 46 -4.97 6.14 -8.63
C PRO A 46 -6.37 5.79 -9.13
N GLY A 47 -6.79 6.38 -10.25
CA GLY A 47 -8.13 6.14 -10.81
C GLY A 47 -8.28 4.80 -11.53
N GLU A 48 -7.17 4.18 -11.90
CA GLU A 48 -7.14 2.91 -12.64
C GLU A 48 -7.28 1.71 -11.71
N ALA A 49 -8.28 0.86 -11.96
CA ALA A 49 -8.57 -0.31 -11.11
C ALA A 49 -7.35 -1.23 -10.93
N GLN A 50 -6.55 -1.44 -11.99
CA GLN A 50 -5.35 -2.29 -11.91
C GLN A 50 -4.28 -1.75 -10.96
N LYS A 51 -4.15 -0.42 -10.87
CA LYS A 51 -3.20 0.22 -9.96
C LYS A 51 -3.67 0.11 -8.52
N ILE A 52 -4.98 0.29 -8.29
CA ILE A 52 -5.61 0.10 -6.98
C ILE A 52 -5.41 -1.33 -6.50
N ASP A 53 -5.70 -2.32 -7.35
CA ASP A 53 -5.60 -3.74 -7.03
C ASP A 53 -4.18 -4.09 -6.53
N ARG A 54 -3.16 -3.64 -7.27
CA ARG A 54 -1.75 -3.87 -6.93
C ARG A 54 -1.33 -3.25 -5.59
N LEU A 55 -1.84 -2.06 -5.27
CA LEU A 55 -1.61 -1.39 -3.98
C LEU A 55 -2.33 -2.13 -2.83
N MET A 56 -3.56 -2.58 -3.08
CA MET A 56 -4.35 -3.34 -2.09
C MET A 56 -3.73 -4.70 -1.79
N GLU A 57 -3.22 -5.42 -2.80
CA GLU A 57 -2.51 -6.69 -2.61
C GLU A 57 -1.31 -6.53 -1.68
N LYS A 58 -0.46 -5.53 -1.93
CA LYS A 58 0.74 -5.30 -1.10
C LYS A 58 0.37 -4.84 0.31
N PHE A 59 -0.65 -3.99 0.46
CA PHE A 59 -1.19 -3.61 1.77
C PHE A 59 -1.70 -4.83 2.54
N ALA A 60 -2.48 -5.71 1.90
CA ALA A 60 -3.02 -6.91 2.54
C ALA A 60 -1.90 -7.85 2.99
N ALA A 61 -0.90 -8.09 2.14
CA ALA A 61 0.27 -8.91 2.51
C ALA A 61 0.97 -8.35 3.75
N ARG A 62 1.25 -7.04 3.78
CA ARG A 62 1.92 -6.39 4.90
C ARG A 62 1.07 -6.37 6.17
N TYR A 63 -0.23 -6.12 6.05
CA TYR A 63 -1.15 -6.14 7.19
C TYR A 63 -1.19 -7.52 7.85
N LEU A 64 -1.24 -8.59 7.05
CA LEU A 64 -1.20 -9.97 7.54
C LEU A 64 0.16 -10.31 8.17
N GLU A 65 1.28 -9.85 7.61
CA GLU A 65 2.61 -10.02 8.20
C GLU A 65 2.73 -9.34 9.58
N CYS A 66 2.21 -8.13 9.73
CA CYS A 66 2.24 -7.40 11.00
C CYS A 66 1.26 -7.93 12.05
N ASN A 67 0.20 -8.62 11.63
CA ASN A 67 -0.88 -9.09 12.50
C ASN A 67 -1.09 -10.62 12.39
N GLN A 68 0.02 -11.37 12.42
CA GLN A 68 -0.02 -12.82 12.57
C GLN A 68 -0.47 -13.18 14.00
N GLY A 69 -1.79 -13.16 14.22
CA GLY A 69 -2.45 -13.55 15.47
C GLY A 69 -3.57 -14.55 15.20
#